data_AF-A0AAQ3QBH5-F1
#
_entry.id   AF-A0AAQ3QBH5-F1
#
_cell.length_a   1.000
_cell.length_b   1.000
_cell.length_c   1.000
_cell.angle_alpha   90.00
_cell.angle_beta   90.00
_cell.angle_gamma   90.00
#
_symmetry.space_group_name_H-M   'P 1'
#
loop_
_entity.id
_entity.type
_entity.pdbx_description
1 polymer ?
#
loop_
_entity_poly.entity_id
_entity_poly.type
_entity_poly.pdbx_seq_one_letter_code
_entity_poly.pdbx_strand_id
1 'polypeptide(L)'
;MALKEWIKGDNQTFSLMATKMMDKFEKYWKVIHGVMRVAALLDPRYKIELIEYYYGMLYGDESFFDVERLRKIARNLVNEYSVRMTTKNEGPLRPSSQD
;
A
#
# COMPACT_ATOMS: atom_id res chain seq x y z
N MET A 1 15.13 12.94 6.23
CA MET A 1 14.74 12.91 4.80
C MET A 1 15.20 14.23 4.20
N ALA A 2 16.10 14.21 3.21
CA ALA A 2 16.88 15.38 2.78
C ALA A 2 16.07 16.66 2.50
N LEU A 3 14.90 16.55 1.85
CA LEU A 3 14.03 17.73 1.62
C LEU A 3 13.52 18.35 2.93
N LYS A 4 13.14 17.55 3.93
CA LYS A 4 12.71 18.04 5.25
C LYS A 4 13.85 18.73 6.01
N GLU A 5 15.10 18.31 5.76
CA GLU A 5 16.29 18.95 6.33
C GLU A 5 16.60 20.27 5.61
N TRP A 6 16.51 20.30 4.28
CA TRP A 6 16.78 21.50 3.48
C TRP A 6 15.74 22.60 3.69
N ILE A 7 14.48 22.24 3.95
CA ILE A 7 13.43 23.19 4.36
C ILE A 7 13.83 23.90 5.67
N LYS A 8 14.45 23.17 6.60
CA LYS A 8 14.88 23.69 7.92
C LYS A 8 16.23 24.40 7.89
N GLY A 9 16.95 24.39 6.76
CA GLY A 9 18.28 24.96 6.65
C GLY A 9 18.30 26.49 6.55
N ASP A 10 19.45 27.09 6.88
CA ASP A 10 19.61 28.56 6.94
C ASP A 10 19.62 29.25 5.57
N ASN A 11 19.89 28.49 4.49
CA ASN A 11 19.88 29.05 3.14
C ASN A 11 18.44 29.19 2.63
N GLN A 12 17.93 30.42 2.62
CA GLN A 12 16.56 30.75 2.21
C GLN A 12 16.22 30.30 0.79
N THR A 13 17.18 30.38 -0.15
CA THR A 13 16.94 29.94 -1.54
C THR A 13 16.74 28.44 -1.62
N PHE A 14 17.57 27.66 -0.93
CA PHE A 14 17.42 26.20 -0.88
C PHE A 14 16.18 25.78 -0.10
N SER A 15 15.87 26.45 1.01
CA SER A 15 14.65 26.19 1.78
C SER A 15 13.39 26.44 0.94
N LEU A 16 13.32 27.55 0.20
CA LEU A 16 12.20 27.86 -0.70
C LEU A 16 12.07 26.84 -1.83
N MET A 17 13.20 26.43 -2.42
CA MET A 17 13.21 25.42 -3.47
C MET A 17 12.75 24.06 -2.95
N ALA A 18 13.27 23.63 -1.80
CA ALA A 18 12.90 22.38 -1.15
C ALA A 18 11.42 22.36 -0.75
N THR A 19 10.88 23.49 -0.28
CA THR A 19 9.44 23.64 0.03
C THR A 19 8.59 23.40 -1.21
N LYS A 20 8.88 24.08 -2.33
CA LYS A 20 8.14 23.90 -3.59
C LYS A 20 8.25 22.47 -4.15
N MET A 21 9.39 21.80 -3.94
CA MET A 21 9.57 20.40 -4.31
C MET A 21 8.73 19.48 -3.44
N MET A 22 8.66 19.75 -2.13
CA MET A 22 7.82 19.00 -1.19
C MET A 22 6.33 19.14 -1.55
N ASP A 23 5.86 20.35 -1.88
CA ASP A 23 4.46 20.57 -2.28
C ASP A 23 4.07 19.70 -3.48
N LYS A 24 4.94 19.62 -4.49
CA LYS A 24 4.72 18.76 -5.66
C LYS A 24 4.77 17.29 -5.26
N PHE A 25 5.74 16.89 -4.44
CA PHE A 25 5.84 15.52 -3.95
C PHE A 25 4.54 15.10 -3.26
N GLU A 26 4.07 15.87 -2.27
CA GLU A 26 2.84 15.56 -1.55
C GLU A 26 1.61 15.52 -2.46
N LYS A 27 1.52 16.46 -3.42
CA LYS A 27 0.41 16.50 -4.39
C LYS A 27 0.29 15.21 -5.18
N TYR A 28 1.39 14.72 -5.75
CA TYR A 28 1.36 13.50 -6.56
C TYR A 28 1.31 12.24 -5.69
N TRP A 29 2.03 12.24 -4.57
CA TRP A 29 2.06 11.13 -3.64
C TRP A 29 0.66 10.80 -3.11
N LYS A 30 -0.16 11.80 -2.75
CA LYS A 30 -1.57 11.61 -2.33
C LYS A 30 -2.41 10.84 -3.36
N VAL A 31 -2.10 10.94 -4.65
CA VAL A 31 -2.82 10.23 -5.71
C VAL A 31 -2.31 8.80 -5.90
N ILE A 32 -0.98 8.60 -5.92
CA ILE A 32 -0.39 7.33 -6.36
C ILE A 32 -0.06 6.34 -5.22
N HIS A 33 0.09 6.84 -3.98
CA HIS A 33 0.60 6.02 -2.86
C HIS A 33 -0.27 4.79 -2.59
N GLY A 34 -1.60 4.91 -2.68
CA GLY A 34 -2.51 3.78 -2.48
C GLY A 34 -2.26 2.62 -3.45
N VAL A 35 -2.16 2.93 -4.76
CA VAL A 35 -1.89 1.93 -5.80
C VAL A 35 -0.49 1.35 -5.66
N MET A 36 0.50 2.19 -5.36
CA MET A 36 1.88 1.74 -5.18
C MET A 36 2.02 0.75 -4.01
N ARG A 37 1.29 0.98 -2.92
CA ARG A 37 1.27 0.05 -1.77
C ARG A 37 0.67 -1.30 -2.12
N VAL A 38 -0.45 -1.31 -2.85
CA VAL A 38 -1.09 -2.56 -3.27
C VAL A 38 -0.20 -3.31 -4.26
N ALA A 39 0.41 -2.61 -5.22
CA ALA A 39 1.36 -3.21 -6.16
C ALA A 39 2.58 -3.80 -5.44
N ALA A 40 3.16 -3.08 -4.46
CA ALA A 40 4.27 -3.57 -3.65
C ALA A 40 3.86 -4.78 -2.80
N LEU A 41 2.65 -4.78 -2.24
CA LEU A 41 2.11 -5.91 -1.48
C LEU A 41 1.93 -7.17 -2.34
N LEU A 42 1.51 -7.01 -3.60
CA LEU A 42 1.27 -8.12 -4.52
C LEU A 42 2.54 -8.62 -5.22
N ASP A 43 3.65 -7.89 -5.13
CA ASP A 43 4.93 -8.36 -5.64
C ASP A 43 5.47 -9.45 -4.68
N PRO A 44 5.67 -10.69 -5.14
CA PRO A 44 6.14 -11.79 -4.29
C PRO A 44 7.49 -11.54 -3.61
N ARG A 45 8.29 -10.60 -4.13
CA ARG A 45 9.61 -10.24 -3.58
C ARG A 45 9.50 -9.26 -2.42
N TYR A 46 8.39 -8.55 -2.31
CA TYR A 46 8.20 -7.49 -1.32
C TYR A 46 7.22 -7.96 -0.25
N LYS A 47 7.72 -8.11 0.98
CA LYS A 47 6.87 -8.45 2.11
C LYS A 47 6.29 -7.20 2.77
N ILE A 48 5.20 -7.37 3.50
CA ILE A 48 4.53 -6.30 4.26
C ILE A 48 5.49 -5.57 5.21
N GLU A 49 6.47 -6.28 5.77
CA GLU A 49 7.53 -5.77 6.63
C GLU A 49 8.35 -4.66 5.97
N LEU A 50 8.56 -4.73 4.64
CA LEU A 50 9.25 -3.68 3.91
C LEU A 50 8.42 -2.39 3.84
N ILE A 51 7.10 -2.55 3.66
CA ILE A 51 6.17 -1.43 3.62
C ILE A 51 6.07 -0.79 5.00
N GLU A 52 6.03 -1.61 6.07
CA GLU A 52 6.09 -1.15 7.46
C GLU A 52 7.34 -0.32 7.75
N TYR A 53 8.50 -0.81 7.34
CA TYR A 53 9.76 -0.09 7.53
C TYR A 53 9.74 1.29 6.86
N TYR A 54 9.39 1.36 5.57
CA TYR A 54 9.37 2.64 4.86
C TYR A 54 8.27 3.58 5.34
N TYR A 55 7.08 3.06 5.65
CA TYR A 55 5.99 3.90 6.15
C TYR A 55 6.29 4.43 7.56
N GLY A 56 6.94 3.64 8.42
CA GLY A 56 7.44 4.10 9.71
C GLY A 56 8.43 5.25 9.56
N MET A 57 9.35 5.18 8.58
CA MET A 57 10.28 6.28 8.27
C MET A 57 9.58 7.54 7.71
N LEU A 58 8.53 7.37 6.92
CA LEU A 58 7.85 8.46 6.23
C LEU A 58 6.85 9.22 7.13
N TYR A 59 6.08 8.47 7.92
CA TYR A 59 4.92 8.96 8.66
C TYR A 59 5.03 8.84 10.19
N GLY A 60 6.04 8.13 10.70
CA GLY A 60 6.17 7.89 12.13
C GLY A 60 4.96 7.10 12.66
N ASP A 61 4.38 7.56 13.77
CA ASP A 61 3.31 6.85 14.48
C ASP A 61 2.02 6.68 13.65
N GLU A 62 1.75 7.60 12.70
CA GLU A 62 0.59 7.50 11.81
C GLU A 62 0.68 6.32 10.82
N SER A 63 1.89 5.78 10.61
CA SER A 63 2.14 4.64 9.71
C SER A 63 1.36 3.38 10.09
N PHE A 64 1.07 3.21 11.38
CA PHE A 64 0.43 2.00 11.91
C PHE A 64 -0.96 1.77 11.30
N PHE A 65 -1.83 2.79 11.31
CA PHE A 65 -3.18 2.70 10.75
C PHE A 65 -3.15 2.36 9.26
N ASP A 66 -2.15 2.90 8.61
CA ASP A 66 -1.91 2.84 7.20
C ASP A 66 -1.48 1.42 6.79
N VAL A 67 -0.56 0.82 7.54
CA VAL A 67 -0.13 -0.58 7.40
C VAL A 67 -1.27 -1.54 7.72
N GLU A 68 -2.03 -1.29 8.79
CA GLU A 68 -3.12 -2.20 9.18
C GLU A 68 -4.23 -2.23 8.14
N ARG A 69 -4.54 -1.07 7.51
CA ARG A 69 -5.42 -1.00 6.34
C ARG A 69 -4.90 -1.87 5.21
N LEU A 70 -3.59 -1.85 4.93
CA LEU A 70 -2.99 -2.66 3.87
C LEU A 70 -3.08 -4.17 4.18
N ARG A 71 -2.78 -4.58 5.42
CA ARG A 71 -2.96 -5.97 5.88
C ARG A 71 -4.41 -6.43 5.73
N LYS A 72 -5.39 -5.57 6.04
CA LYS A 72 -6.81 -5.85 5.83
C LYS A 72 -7.13 -6.07 4.34
N ILE A 73 -6.61 -5.23 3.45
CA ILE A 73 -6.77 -5.41 1.99
C ILE A 73 -6.18 -6.75 1.54
N ALA A 74 -4.97 -7.09 2.00
CA ALA A 74 -4.31 -8.36 1.70
C ALA A 74 -5.17 -9.56 2.10
N ARG A 75 -5.64 -9.58 3.36
CA ARG A 75 -6.52 -10.64 3.89
C ARG A 75 -7.82 -10.77 3.10
N ASN A 76 -8.44 -9.64 2.78
CA ASN A 76 -9.69 -9.63 1.99
C ASN A 76 -9.47 -10.23 0.60
N LEU A 77 -8.37 -9.88 -0.07
CA LEU A 77 -8.06 -10.40 -1.39
C LEU A 77 -7.83 -11.91 -1.37
N VAL A 78 -7.09 -12.41 -0.38
CA VAL A 78 -6.87 -13.85 -0.20
C VAL A 78 -8.20 -14.57 0.06
N ASN A 79 -9.02 -14.06 0.97
CA ASN A 79 -10.32 -14.64 1.30
C ASN A 79 -11.24 -14.70 0.07
N GLU A 80 -11.33 -13.60 -0.68
CA GLU A 80 -12.16 -13.54 -1.89
C GLU A 80 -11.67 -14.54 -2.96
N TYR A 81 -10.35 -14.64 -3.14
CA TYR A 81 -9.76 -15.63 -4.04
C TYR A 81 -10.11 -17.05 -3.60
N SER A 82 -9.93 -17.41 -2.32
CA SER A 82 -10.26 -18.73 -1.79
C SER A 82 -11.72 -19.10 -2.01
N VAL A 83 -12.66 -18.19 -1.73
CA VAL A 83 -14.10 -18.40 -1.95
C VAL A 83 -14.42 -18.64 -3.43
N ARG A 84 -13.80 -17.88 -4.34
CA ARG A 84 -13.96 -18.07 -5.79
C ARG A 84 -13.40 -19.41 -6.28
N MET A 85 -12.38 -19.95 -5.61
CA MET A 85 -11.80 -21.25 -5.95
C MET A 85 -12.67 -22.41 -5.44
N THR A 86 -13.28 -22.30 -4.25
CA THR A 86 -14.19 -23.33 -3.73
C THR A 86 -15.50 -23.38 -4.52
N THR A 87 -16.07 -22.23 -4.86
CA THR A 87 -17.29 -22.12 -5.68
C THR A 87 -17.12 -22.58 -7.13
N LYS A 88 -15.90 -22.51 -7.69
CA LYS A 88 -15.61 -23.10 -9.01
C LYS A 88 -15.44 -24.63 -8.97
N ASN A 89 -15.02 -25.19 -7.84
CA ASN A 89 -14.86 -26.63 -7.67
C ASN A 89 -16.21 -27.34 -7.42
N GLU A 90 -17.23 -26.60 -6.98
CA GLU A 90 -18.63 -27.06 -6.94
C GLU A 90 -19.32 -26.78 -8.29
N GLY A 91 -18.89 -27.50 -9.34
CA GLY A 91 -19.67 -27.59 -10.59
C GLY A 91 -21.07 -28.20 -10.34
N PRO A 92 -22.06 -27.99 -11.25
CA PRO A 92 -23.45 -28.31 -10.97
C PRO A 92 -23.63 -29.78 -10.54
N LEU A 93 -24.38 -29.99 -9.47
CA LEU A 93 -24.80 -31.30 -8.98
C LEU A 93 -25.32 -32.13 -10.16
N ARG A 94 -24.59 -33.20 -10.47
CA ARG A 94 -25.01 -34.21 -11.45
C ARG A 94 -26.38 -34.73 -10.99
N PRO A 95 -27.44 -34.64 -11.80
CA PRO A 95 -28.75 -35.13 -11.36
C PRO A 95 -28.62 -36.63 -11.10
N SER A 96 -29.03 -37.04 -9.90
CA SER A 96 -29.08 -38.43 -9.48
C SER A 96 -29.87 -39.22 -10.51
N SER A 97 -29.20 -40.17 -11.16
CA SER A 97 -29.87 -41.19 -11.96
C SER A 97 -30.77 -41.99 -11.01
N GLN A 98 -32.09 -41.85 -11.16
CA GLN A 98 -33.03 -42.80 -10.58
C GLN A 98 -32.99 -44.03 -11.49
N ASP A 99 -32.49 -45.13 -10.93
CA ASP A 99 -32.75 -46.50 -11.39
C ASP A 99 -34.23 -46.86 -11.18
#